data_AF-A0A1A6HLS1-F1
#
_entry.id   AF-A0A1A6HLS1-F1
#
_cell.length_a   1.000
_cell.length_b   1.000
_cell.length_c   1.000
_cell.angle_alpha   90.00
_cell.angle_beta   90.00
_cell.angle_gamma   90.00
#
_symmetry.space_group_name_H-M   'P 1'
#
loop_
_entity.id
_entity.type
_entity.pdbx_description
1 polymer ?
#
loop_
_entity_poly.entity_id
_entity_poly.type
_entity_poly.pdbx_seq_one_letter_code
_entity_poly.pdbx_strand_id
1 'polypeptide(L)'
;MMSFAVTTQGAQQPAPAPKQYGISSPISLAAPKGTDRELTQKLIETLQPFGVFEEEEELQRRILILQKLNNLVKEWIREISESRNLPQAVIENVGGKIFTFGSYRLGVHTKGADIDALCVAPRHVDRNDFFTSFYDKLKLQEEVKDLRAVEEAFVPVIKLCFDGIEIDILFARLALQTIPEDLDLRDDRVSSAVSAH
;
A
#
# COMPACT_ATOMS: atom_id res chain seq x y z
N MET A 1 32.35 60.16 25.05
CA MET A 1 31.16 60.13 24.19
C MET A 1 30.81 58.67 23.97
N MET A 2 29.66 58.23 24.48
CA MET A 2 29.22 56.84 24.43
C MET A 2 28.50 56.58 23.09
N SER A 3 28.97 55.61 22.32
CA SER A 3 28.32 55.15 21.09
C SER A 3 27.38 53.99 21.44
N PHE A 4 26.09 54.17 21.18
CA PHE A 4 25.04 53.19 21.43
C PHE A 4 25.11 52.04 20.41
N ALA A 5 25.19 50.81 20.90
CA ALA A 5 25.00 49.61 20.09
C ALA A 5 23.50 49.41 19.85
N VAL A 6 23.08 49.41 18.58
CA VAL A 6 21.73 49.05 18.16
C VAL A 6 21.67 47.54 18.05
N THR A 7 20.99 46.90 19.00
CA THR A 7 20.69 45.46 18.96
C THR A 7 19.50 45.25 18.03
N THR A 8 19.74 44.76 16.82
CA THR A 8 18.68 44.24 15.92
C THR A 8 18.08 42.98 16.53
N GLN A 9 16.84 43.08 17.03
CA GLN A 9 16.04 41.93 17.45
C GLN A 9 15.67 41.09 16.21
N GLY A 10 16.12 39.84 16.18
CA GLY A 10 15.72 38.87 15.17
C GLY A 10 14.22 38.57 15.28
N ALA A 11 13.50 38.69 14.16
CA ALA A 11 12.10 38.32 14.07
C ALA A 11 11.94 36.81 14.34
N GLN A 12 11.21 36.46 15.40
CA GLN A 12 10.75 35.09 15.62
C GLN A 12 9.80 34.72 14.49
N GLN A 13 10.15 33.66 13.74
CA GLN A 13 9.25 33.06 12.77
C GLN A 13 7.98 32.58 13.51
N PRO A 14 6.77 32.91 13.03
CA PRO A 14 5.54 32.43 13.65
C PRO A 14 5.48 30.90 13.58
N ALA A 15 5.08 30.27 14.68
CA ALA A 15 4.87 28.83 14.75
C ALA A 15 3.91 28.37 13.63
N PRO A 16 4.13 27.20 13.00
CA PRO A 16 3.25 26.71 11.95
C PRO A 16 1.82 26.56 12.49
N ALA A 17 0.85 27.05 11.71
CA ALA A 17 -0.56 26.97 12.05
C ALA A 17 -0.97 25.50 12.30
N PRO A 18 -1.85 25.23 13.27
CA PRO A 18 -2.30 23.88 13.56
C PRO A 18 -2.95 23.27 12.31
N LYS A 19 -2.54 22.05 11.97
CA LYS A 19 -3.01 21.33 10.78
C LYS A 19 -4.51 21.03 10.93
N GLN A 20 -5.34 21.71 10.14
CA GLN A 20 -6.78 21.47 10.06
C GLN A 20 -7.04 20.27 9.14
N TYR A 21 -7.91 19.36 9.58
CA TYR A 21 -8.40 18.24 8.78
C TYR A 21 -9.89 18.46 8.46
N GLY A 22 -10.26 18.34 7.18
CA GLY A 22 -11.62 18.58 6.69
C GLY A 22 -11.88 20.03 6.21
N ILE A 23 -13.06 20.24 5.61
CA ILE A 23 -13.43 21.52 4.95
C ILE A 23 -13.99 22.58 5.91
N SER A 24 -14.25 22.23 7.18
CA SER A 24 -14.83 23.12 8.18
C SER A 24 -14.05 23.04 9.51
N SER A 25 -14.27 24.01 10.38
CA SER A 25 -13.66 24.05 11.71
C SER A 25 -14.15 22.89 12.60
N PRO A 26 -13.32 22.41 13.54
CA PRO A 26 -13.71 21.34 14.44
C PRO A 26 -14.86 21.77 15.36
N ILE A 27 -15.79 20.84 15.63
CA ILE A 27 -16.90 21.07 16.56
C ILE A 27 -16.40 21.26 18.00
N SER A 28 -15.36 20.50 18.38
CA SER A 28 -14.75 20.57 19.70
C SER A 28 -13.27 20.22 19.62
N LEU A 29 -12.45 20.95 20.38
CA LEU A 29 -11.03 20.65 20.61
C LEU A 29 -10.78 20.06 22.00
N ALA A 30 -11.86 19.70 22.73
CA ALA A 30 -11.74 19.15 24.07
C ALA A 30 -11.05 17.76 24.03
N ALA A 31 -10.01 17.60 24.85
CA ALA A 31 -9.34 16.32 25.03
C ALA A 31 -10.18 15.34 25.89
N PRO A 32 -9.97 14.02 25.76
CA PRO A 32 -10.67 13.03 26.56
C PRO A 32 -10.31 13.14 28.05
N LYS A 33 -11.32 12.98 28.91
CA LYS A 33 -11.20 12.91 30.37
C LYS A 33 -10.77 11.52 30.82
N GLY A 34 -10.46 11.37 32.11
CA GLY A 34 -10.15 10.06 32.71
C GLY A 34 -11.28 9.03 32.49
N THR A 35 -12.53 9.45 32.66
CA THR A 35 -13.72 8.62 32.42
C THR A 35 -13.81 8.11 30.98
N ASP A 36 -13.43 8.95 30.00
CA ASP A 36 -13.51 8.59 28.58
C ASP A 36 -12.48 7.49 28.23
N ARG A 37 -11.31 7.51 28.89
CA ARG A 37 -10.27 6.49 28.74
C ARG A 37 -10.69 5.16 29.35
N GLU A 38 -11.31 5.18 30.52
CA GLU A 38 -11.88 3.98 31.15
C GLU A 38 -12.98 3.36 30.27
N LEU A 39 -13.84 4.19 29.66
CA LEU A 39 -14.86 3.73 28.73
C LEU A 39 -14.26 3.17 27.43
N THR A 40 -13.19 3.79 26.92
CA THR A 40 -12.43 3.27 25.77
C THR A 40 -11.85 1.89 26.07
N GLN A 41 -11.29 1.68 27.27
CA GLN A 41 -10.75 0.39 27.67
C GLN A 41 -11.84 -0.69 27.74
N LYS A 42 -12.99 -0.36 28.35
CA LYS A 42 -14.16 -1.25 28.38
C LYS A 42 -14.69 -1.59 26.99
N LEU A 43 -14.64 -0.63 26.06
CA LEU A 43 -15.00 -0.88 24.66
C LEU A 43 -14.07 -1.92 24.03
N ILE A 44 -12.74 -1.76 24.19
CA ILE A 44 -11.75 -2.71 23.66
C ILE A 44 -11.98 -4.11 24.24
N GLU A 45 -12.16 -4.23 25.56
CA GLU A 45 -12.44 -5.50 26.24
C GLU A 45 -13.76 -6.13 25.78
N THR A 46 -14.79 -5.31 25.53
CA THR A 46 -16.08 -5.79 25.01
C THR A 46 -15.95 -6.32 23.59
N LEU A 47 -15.07 -5.74 22.77
CA LEU A 47 -14.88 -6.11 21.37
C LEU A 47 -14.03 -7.37 21.19
N GLN A 48 -13.10 -7.67 22.11
CA GLN A 48 -12.20 -8.82 22.03
C GLN A 48 -12.91 -10.17 21.78
N PRO A 49 -13.99 -10.55 22.50
CA PRO A 49 -14.68 -11.82 22.30
C PRO A 49 -15.32 -11.97 20.91
N PHE A 50 -15.54 -10.87 20.18
CA PHE A 50 -16.12 -10.90 18.84
C PHE A 50 -15.09 -11.14 17.74
N GLY A 51 -13.80 -11.31 18.09
CA GLY A 51 -12.75 -11.63 17.12
C GLY A 51 -12.41 -10.49 16.16
N VAL A 52 -12.66 -9.24 16.57
CA VAL A 52 -12.38 -8.06 15.74
C VAL A 52 -10.90 -7.69 15.69
N PHE A 53 -10.10 -8.22 16.60
CA PHE A 53 -8.64 -8.08 16.61
C PHE A 53 -8.00 -9.37 16.12
N GLU A 54 -7.13 -9.27 15.13
CA GLU A 54 -6.33 -10.39 14.67
C GLU A 54 -5.19 -10.72 15.64
N GLU A 55 -4.81 -11.99 15.71
CA GLU A 55 -3.70 -12.44 16.55
C GLU A 55 -2.35 -12.01 15.93
N GLU A 56 -1.36 -11.73 16.78
CA GLU A 56 -0.03 -11.29 16.34
C GLU A 56 0.64 -12.30 15.39
N GLU A 57 0.44 -13.60 15.61
CA GLU A 57 0.96 -14.66 14.75
C GLU A 57 0.37 -14.61 13.33
N GLU A 58 -0.94 -14.39 13.20
CA GLU A 58 -1.60 -14.22 11.90
C GLU A 58 -1.14 -12.92 11.22
N LEU A 59 -0.97 -11.82 11.97
CA LEU A 59 -0.42 -10.58 11.44
C LEU A 59 0.99 -10.79 10.86
N GLN A 60 1.85 -11.50 11.59
CA GLN A 60 3.20 -11.86 11.11
C GLN A 60 3.13 -12.74 9.86
N ARG A 61 2.23 -13.72 9.83
CA ARG A 61 2.01 -14.57 8.65
C ARG A 61 1.64 -13.75 7.42
N ARG A 62 0.70 -12.80 7.55
CA ARG A 62 0.30 -11.89 6.47
C ARG A 62 1.46 -11.03 5.97
N ILE A 63 2.32 -10.54 6.87
CA ILE A 63 3.52 -9.75 6.51
C ILE A 63 4.48 -10.59 5.65
N LEU A 64 4.75 -11.84 6.05
CA LEU A 64 5.65 -12.73 5.30
C LEU A 64 5.08 -13.07 3.92
N ILE A 65 3.77 -13.32 3.81
CA ILE A 65 3.10 -13.55 2.53
C ILE A 65 3.25 -12.33 1.60
N LEU A 66 3.03 -11.12 2.12
CA LEU A 66 3.20 -9.89 1.34
C LEU A 66 4.64 -9.67 0.89
N GLN A 67 5.63 -10.00 1.72
CA GLN A 67 7.04 -9.95 1.33
C GLN A 67 7.33 -10.92 0.18
N LYS A 68 6.81 -12.16 0.27
CA LYS A 68 6.98 -13.16 -0.79
C LYS A 68 6.30 -12.73 -2.09
N LEU A 69 5.06 -12.25 -2.03
CA LEU A 69 4.35 -11.72 -3.20
C LEU A 69 5.07 -10.53 -3.83
N ASN A 70 5.59 -9.60 -3.03
CA ASN A 70 6.35 -8.47 -3.55
C ASN A 70 7.62 -8.91 -4.29
N ASN A 71 8.30 -9.96 -3.80
CA ASN A 71 9.45 -10.53 -4.49
C ASN A 71 9.05 -11.22 -5.80
N LEU A 72 7.94 -11.96 -5.82
CA LEU A 72 7.41 -12.58 -7.05
C LEU A 72 7.07 -11.54 -8.12
N VAL A 73 6.50 -10.40 -7.72
CA VAL A 73 6.23 -9.27 -8.63
C VAL A 73 7.52 -8.70 -9.20
N LYS A 74 8.54 -8.48 -8.37
CA LYS A 74 9.85 -7.96 -8.83
C LYS A 74 10.55 -8.93 -9.78
N GLU A 75 10.54 -10.21 -9.46
CA GLU A 75 11.10 -11.26 -10.31
C GLU A 75 10.38 -11.31 -11.66
N TRP A 76 9.05 -11.34 -11.64
CA TRP A 76 8.23 -11.34 -12.85
C TRP A 76 8.48 -10.12 -13.74
N ILE A 77 8.48 -8.90 -13.16
CA ILE A 77 8.74 -7.68 -13.93
C ILE A 77 10.15 -7.70 -14.55
N ARG A 78 11.15 -8.24 -13.84
CA ARG A 78 12.49 -8.43 -14.38
C ARG A 78 12.49 -9.38 -15.57
N GLU A 79 11.81 -10.52 -15.48
CA GLU A 79 11.68 -11.49 -16.58
C GLU A 79 11.00 -10.89 -17.82
N ILE A 80 9.94 -10.09 -17.63
CA ILE A 80 9.29 -9.35 -18.74
C ILE A 80 10.24 -8.30 -19.33
N SER A 81 11.05 -7.65 -18.50
CA SER A 81 12.04 -6.66 -18.96
C SER A 81 13.14 -7.31 -19.81
N GLU A 82 13.57 -8.52 -19.44
CA GLU A 82 14.53 -9.33 -20.19
C GLU A 82 13.93 -9.82 -21.51
N SER A 83 12.69 -10.33 -21.51
CA SER A 83 12.02 -10.82 -22.72
C SER A 83 11.74 -9.73 -23.75
N ARG A 84 11.61 -8.48 -23.30
CA ARG A 84 11.48 -7.28 -24.16
C ARG A 84 12.84 -6.68 -24.56
N ASN A 85 13.94 -7.36 -24.29
CA ASN A 85 15.31 -6.95 -24.62
C ASN A 85 15.67 -5.53 -24.15
N LEU A 86 15.21 -5.14 -22.95
CA LEU A 86 15.58 -3.84 -22.40
C LEU A 86 17.08 -3.80 -22.04
N PRO A 87 17.71 -2.61 -22.02
CA PRO A 87 19.11 -2.50 -21.61
C PRO A 87 19.32 -3.02 -20.19
N GLN A 88 20.43 -3.72 -19.95
CA GLN A 88 20.75 -4.32 -18.64
C GLN A 88 20.66 -3.31 -17.48
N ALA A 89 21.13 -2.07 -17.70
CA ALA A 89 21.05 -1.00 -16.70
C ALA A 89 19.61 -0.64 -16.29
N VAL A 90 18.63 -0.83 -17.20
CA VAL A 90 17.21 -0.66 -16.89
C VAL A 90 16.66 -1.86 -16.16
N ILE A 91 17.00 -3.08 -16.60
CA ILE A 91 16.56 -4.34 -15.97
C ILE A 91 16.96 -4.40 -14.49
N GLU A 92 18.18 -3.98 -14.17
CA GLU A 92 18.69 -3.96 -12.79
C GLU A 92 17.92 -3.00 -11.86
N ASN A 93 17.28 -1.98 -12.42
CA ASN A 93 16.61 -0.90 -11.68
C ASN A 93 15.11 -0.81 -11.99
N VAL A 94 14.54 -1.80 -12.67
CA VAL A 94 13.17 -1.71 -13.18
C VAL A 94 12.13 -1.61 -12.05
N GLY A 95 12.42 -2.26 -10.92
CA GLY A 95 11.58 -2.24 -9.73
C GLY A 95 10.29 -3.03 -9.92
N GLY A 96 9.24 -2.54 -9.28
CA GLY A 96 7.94 -3.21 -9.17
C GLY A 96 7.55 -3.35 -7.71
N LYS A 97 6.27 -3.16 -7.39
CA LYS A 97 5.85 -3.11 -5.99
C LYS A 97 4.41 -3.53 -5.78
N ILE A 98 4.18 -4.24 -4.68
CA ILE A 98 2.83 -4.48 -4.13
C ILE A 98 2.49 -3.37 -3.13
N PHE A 99 1.31 -2.78 -3.31
CA PHE A 99 0.69 -1.88 -2.36
C PHE A 99 -0.55 -2.52 -1.78
N THR A 100 -0.72 -2.51 -0.46
CA THR A 100 -1.99 -2.91 0.15
C THR A 100 -2.94 -1.72 0.25
N PHE A 101 -4.23 -2.00 0.10
CA PHE A 101 -5.32 -1.06 0.36
C PHE A 101 -6.40 -1.75 1.21
N GLY A 102 -7.59 -1.17 1.30
CA GLY A 102 -8.70 -1.78 2.03
C GLY A 102 -8.50 -1.87 3.54
N SER A 103 -9.25 -2.77 4.16
CA SER A 103 -9.32 -2.93 5.63
C SER A 103 -7.97 -3.28 6.24
N TYR A 104 -7.20 -4.15 5.58
CA TYR A 104 -5.87 -4.57 6.02
C TYR A 104 -4.91 -3.37 6.09
N ARG A 105 -4.90 -2.52 5.06
CA ARG A 105 -4.04 -1.32 5.07
C ARG A 105 -4.42 -0.32 6.16
N LEU A 106 -5.70 -0.25 6.52
CA LEU A 106 -6.20 0.63 7.57
C LEU A 106 -5.97 0.06 8.98
N GLY A 107 -5.54 -1.20 9.12
CA GLY A 107 -5.32 -1.85 10.41
C GLY A 107 -6.62 -2.18 11.16
N VAL A 108 -7.73 -2.31 10.44
CA VAL A 108 -9.06 -2.60 11.00
C VAL A 108 -9.66 -3.90 10.45
N HIS A 109 -8.84 -4.71 9.79
CA HIS A 109 -9.26 -6.02 9.30
C HIS A 109 -9.52 -6.97 10.47
N THR A 110 -10.51 -7.84 10.30
CA THR A 110 -10.86 -8.87 11.28
C THR A 110 -10.23 -10.20 10.92
N LYS A 111 -10.31 -11.17 11.83
CA LYS A 111 -9.87 -12.55 11.55
C LYS A 111 -10.57 -13.08 10.30
N GLY A 112 -9.79 -13.70 9.41
CA GLY A 112 -10.29 -14.26 8.15
C GLY A 112 -10.60 -13.25 7.05
N ALA A 113 -10.36 -11.95 7.27
CA ALA A 113 -10.47 -10.96 6.19
C ALA A 113 -9.40 -11.22 5.12
N ASP A 114 -9.72 -10.83 3.89
CA ASP A 114 -8.84 -10.87 2.73
C ASP A 114 -7.78 -9.75 2.77
N ILE A 115 -6.77 -9.89 1.91
CA ILE A 115 -5.81 -8.83 1.63
C ILE A 115 -6.06 -8.27 0.24
N ASP A 116 -6.47 -7.01 0.21
CA ASP A 116 -6.53 -6.19 -0.99
C ASP A 116 -5.13 -5.67 -1.36
N ALA A 117 -4.63 -6.07 -2.53
CA ALA A 117 -3.31 -5.72 -3.03
C ALA A 117 -3.36 -5.13 -4.45
N LEU A 118 -2.48 -4.18 -4.72
CA LEU A 118 -2.27 -3.55 -6.02
C LEU A 118 -0.84 -3.80 -6.47
N CYS A 119 -0.68 -4.55 -7.56
CA CYS A 119 0.57 -4.73 -8.27
C CYS A 119 0.82 -3.51 -9.18
N VAL A 120 1.86 -2.75 -8.89
CA VAL A 120 2.28 -1.58 -9.67
C VAL A 120 3.50 -1.94 -10.50
N ALA A 121 3.37 -1.82 -11.82
CA ALA A 121 4.38 -2.19 -12.80
C ALA A 121 4.72 -1.02 -13.74
N PRO A 122 5.93 -1.01 -14.34
CA PRO A 122 6.36 0.01 -15.29
C PRO A 122 5.64 -0.13 -16.64
N ARG A 123 5.78 0.90 -17.48
CA ARG A 123 5.02 1.09 -18.73
C ARG A 123 5.12 -0.04 -19.74
N HIS A 124 6.20 -0.82 -19.70
CA HIS A 124 6.44 -1.92 -20.64
C HIS A 124 5.85 -3.24 -20.15
N VAL A 125 5.21 -3.31 -18.99
CA VAL A 125 4.52 -4.51 -18.51
C VAL A 125 3.04 -4.33 -18.78
N ASP A 126 2.46 -5.18 -19.62
CA ASP A 126 1.09 -5.03 -20.06
C ASP A 126 0.13 -5.81 -19.17
N ARG A 127 -1.15 -5.42 -19.19
CA ARG A 127 -2.20 -6.11 -18.45
C ARG A 127 -2.32 -7.59 -18.87
N ASN A 128 -2.10 -7.88 -20.15
CA ASN A 128 -2.06 -9.27 -20.62
C ASN A 128 -0.93 -10.06 -19.96
N ASP A 129 0.24 -9.46 -19.71
CA ASP A 129 1.34 -10.14 -19.02
C ASP A 129 0.94 -10.52 -17.59
N PHE A 130 0.17 -9.64 -16.91
CA PHE A 130 -0.34 -9.89 -15.56
C PHE A 130 -1.29 -11.10 -15.52
N PHE A 131 -2.23 -11.20 -16.46
CA PHE A 131 -3.19 -12.31 -16.50
C PHE A 131 -2.64 -13.59 -17.15
N THR A 132 -1.47 -13.53 -17.80
CA THR A 132 -0.81 -14.71 -18.38
C THR A 132 0.42 -15.10 -17.58
N SER A 133 1.56 -14.46 -17.82
CA SER A 133 2.85 -14.83 -17.22
C SER A 133 2.90 -14.70 -15.69
N PHE A 134 2.29 -13.66 -15.09
CA PHE A 134 2.25 -13.56 -13.62
C PHE A 134 1.28 -14.58 -13.02
N TYR A 135 0.13 -14.80 -13.66
CA TYR A 135 -0.81 -15.86 -13.29
C TYR A 135 -0.13 -17.23 -13.28
N ASP A 136 0.62 -17.57 -14.34
CA ASP A 136 1.36 -18.82 -14.43
C ASP A 136 2.48 -18.90 -13.37
N LYS A 137 3.16 -17.79 -13.07
CA LYS A 137 4.16 -17.75 -11.98
C LYS A 137 3.53 -18.03 -10.61
N LEU A 138 2.35 -17.46 -10.32
CA LEU A 138 1.60 -17.74 -9.09
C LEU A 138 1.16 -19.20 -9.01
N LYS A 139 0.72 -19.77 -10.13
CA LYS A 139 0.27 -21.17 -10.22
C LYS A 139 1.37 -22.19 -9.86
N LEU A 140 2.64 -21.82 -10.01
CA LEU A 140 3.78 -22.67 -9.70
C LEU A 140 4.22 -22.61 -8.23
N GLN A 141 3.64 -21.74 -7.41
CA GLN A 141 3.96 -21.63 -5.99
C GLN A 141 3.19 -22.70 -5.19
N GLU A 142 3.87 -23.44 -4.33
CA GLU A 142 3.25 -24.51 -3.52
C GLU A 142 2.21 -23.98 -2.54
N GLU A 143 2.37 -22.74 -2.09
CA GLU A 143 1.48 -22.08 -1.13
C GLU A 143 0.19 -21.56 -1.77
N VAL A 144 0.13 -21.49 -3.09
CA VAL A 144 -1.00 -20.91 -3.82
C VAL A 144 -2.07 -21.96 -4.09
N LYS A 145 -3.29 -21.64 -3.67
CA LYS A 145 -4.53 -22.41 -3.89
C LYS A 145 -5.61 -21.49 -4.45
N ASP A 146 -6.67 -22.10 -4.98
CA ASP A 146 -7.88 -21.40 -5.45
C ASP A 146 -7.61 -20.21 -6.40
N LEU A 147 -6.53 -20.30 -7.17
CA LEU A 147 -6.11 -19.28 -8.11
C LEU A 147 -7.12 -19.15 -9.25
N ARG A 148 -7.64 -17.93 -9.44
CA ARG A 148 -8.60 -17.59 -10.49
C ARG A 148 -8.40 -16.15 -10.95
N ALA A 149 -8.58 -15.93 -12.26
CA ALA A 149 -8.55 -14.60 -12.86
C ALA A 149 -9.96 -14.16 -13.22
N VAL A 150 -10.26 -12.88 -12.98
CA VAL A 150 -11.51 -12.23 -13.42
C VAL A 150 -11.14 -10.98 -14.22
N GLU A 151 -10.92 -11.18 -15.52
CA GLU A 151 -10.47 -10.13 -16.43
C GLU A 151 -11.60 -9.18 -16.87
N GLU A 152 -12.82 -9.72 -17.02
CA GLU A 152 -13.98 -8.99 -17.55
C GLU A 152 -14.75 -8.17 -16.50
N ALA A 153 -14.24 -8.09 -15.26
CA ALA A 153 -14.83 -7.27 -14.22
C ALA A 153 -14.54 -5.77 -14.44
N PHE A 154 -15.34 -4.91 -13.80
CA PHE A 154 -15.11 -3.46 -13.81
C PHE A 154 -13.71 -3.10 -13.29
N VAL A 155 -13.26 -3.80 -12.23
CA VAL A 155 -11.87 -3.78 -11.78
C VAL A 155 -11.30 -5.19 -11.94
N PRO A 156 -10.41 -5.42 -12.92
CA PRO A 156 -9.81 -6.70 -13.20
C PRO A 156 -8.93 -7.19 -12.05
N VAL A 157 -9.05 -8.47 -11.69
CA VAL A 157 -8.42 -9.02 -10.47
C VAL A 157 -7.97 -10.46 -10.65
N ILE A 158 -6.82 -10.81 -10.08
CA ILE A 158 -6.45 -12.20 -9.78
C ILE A 158 -6.76 -12.45 -8.31
N LYS A 159 -7.56 -13.47 -8.04
CA LYS A 159 -7.89 -13.93 -6.68
C LYS A 159 -7.17 -15.24 -6.41
N LEU A 160 -6.65 -15.39 -5.20
CA LEU A 160 -6.02 -16.63 -4.76
C LEU A 160 -6.12 -16.80 -3.25
N CYS A 161 -5.80 -17.99 -2.78
CA CYS A 161 -5.54 -18.30 -1.39
C CYS A 161 -4.06 -18.62 -1.24
N PHE A 162 -3.29 -17.76 -0.57
CA PHE A 162 -1.85 -17.94 -0.33
C PHE A 162 -1.64 -18.36 1.12
N ASP A 163 -1.14 -19.57 1.37
CA ASP A 163 -0.99 -20.13 2.72
C ASP A 163 -2.26 -20.05 3.58
N GLY A 164 -3.45 -20.14 2.97
CA GLY A 164 -4.71 -20.04 3.70
C GLY A 164 -5.24 -18.61 3.91
N ILE A 165 -4.59 -17.59 3.35
CA ILE A 165 -5.07 -16.20 3.33
C ILE A 165 -5.62 -15.87 1.96
N GLU A 166 -6.85 -15.36 1.88
CA GLU A 166 -7.43 -14.87 0.65
C GLU A 166 -6.78 -13.54 0.24
N ILE A 167 -6.42 -13.41 -1.04
CA ILE A 167 -5.75 -12.24 -1.60
C ILE A 167 -6.39 -11.88 -2.93
N ASP A 168 -6.79 -10.62 -3.03
CA ASP A 168 -7.28 -9.98 -4.24
C ASP A 168 -6.15 -9.08 -4.79
N ILE A 169 -5.56 -9.47 -5.92
CA ILE A 169 -4.47 -8.72 -6.57
C ILE A 169 -5.01 -7.99 -7.79
N LEU A 170 -5.02 -6.67 -7.69
CA LEU A 170 -5.26 -5.74 -8.79
C LEU A 170 -3.96 -5.41 -9.53
N PHE A 171 -4.08 -4.86 -10.73
CA PHE A 171 -2.94 -4.44 -11.53
C PHE A 171 -3.06 -2.98 -11.98
N ALA A 172 -1.97 -2.23 -11.84
CA ALA A 172 -1.82 -0.90 -12.42
C ALA A 172 -0.48 -0.77 -13.13
N ARG A 173 -0.55 -0.29 -14.37
CA ARG A 173 0.60 0.07 -15.19
C ARG A 173 0.80 1.57 -15.15
N LEU A 174 1.97 2.01 -14.71
CA LEU A 174 2.35 3.43 -14.72
C LEU A 174 3.15 3.78 -15.98
N ALA A 175 3.00 5.00 -16.48
CA ALA A 175 3.78 5.56 -17.57
C ALA A 175 5.24 5.90 -17.17
N LEU A 176 5.83 5.09 -16.30
CA LEU A 176 7.21 5.19 -15.82
C LEU A 176 8.04 4.05 -16.41
N GLN A 177 9.32 4.31 -16.70
CA GLN A 177 10.24 3.26 -17.16
C GLN A 177 10.67 2.33 -16.03
N THR A 178 10.74 2.85 -14.80
CA THR A 178 11.09 2.12 -13.59
C THR A 178 10.13 2.51 -12.47
N ILE A 179 9.94 1.62 -11.50
CA ILE A 179 9.09 1.86 -10.33
C ILE A 179 10.00 2.10 -9.11
N PRO A 180 10.08 3.32 -8.58
CA PRO A 180 10.94 3.63 -7.44
C PRO A 180 10.36 3.08 -6.13
N GLU A 181 11.21 2.72 -5.18
CA GLU A 181 10.80 2.14 -3.89
C GLU A 181 10.00 3.12 -3.02
N ASP A 182 10.29 4.41 -3.15
CA ASP A 182 9.63 5.52 -2.43
C ASP A 182 8.41 6.08 -3.19
N LEU A 183 7.94 5.39 -4.23
CA LEU A 183 6.75 5.78 -4.99
C LEU A 183 5.55 6.01 -4.05
N ASP A 184 5.01 7.22 -4.10
CA ASP A 184 3.78 7.61 -3.41
C ASP A 184 2.62 7.71 -4.40
N LEU A 185 1.66 6.78 -4.28
CA LEU A 185 0.48 6.72 -5.15
C LEU A 185 -0.52 7.87 -4.92
N ARG A 186 -0.33 8.68 -3.87
CA ARG A 186 -1.18 9.84 -3.58
C ARG A 186 -0.83 11.07 -4.39
N ASP A 187 0.32 11.04 -5.08
CA ASP A 187 0.72 12.12 -5.97
C ASP A 187 -0.16 12.07 -7.23
N ASP A 188 -0.95 13.12 -7.47
CA ASP A 188 -1.88 13.22 -8.61
C ASP A 188 -1.17 12.99 -9.96
N ARG A 189 0.14 13.26 -10.04
CA ARG A 189 0.96 12.97 -11.22
C ARG A 189 1.01 11.47 -11.54
N VAL A 190 0.97 10.62 -10.52
CA VAL A 190 0.92 9.16 -10.67
C VAL A 190 -0.42 8.73 -11.25
N SER A 191 -1.53 9.35 -10.84
CA SER A 191 -2.86 9.07 -11.41
C SER A 191 -2.92 9.43 -12.90
N SER A 192 -2.32 10.56 -13.29
CA SER A 192 -2.19 10.95 -14.71
C SER A 192 -1.28 10.03 -15.54
N ALA A 193 -0.46 9.22 -14.87
CA ALA A 193 0.44 8.24 -15.48
C ALA A 193 -0.19 6.84 -15.56
N VAL A 194 -1.39 6.60 -15.02
CA VAL A 194 -2.08 5.32 -15.17
C VAL A 194 -2.63 5.23 -16.59
N SER A 195 -2.13 4.27 -17.38
CA SER A 195 -2.63 4.07 -18.74
C SER A 195 -3.97 3.33 -18.68
N ALA A 196 -5.00 3.89 -19.32
CA ALA A 196 -6.37 3.35 -19.33
C ALA A 196 -6.57 2.11 -20.23
N HIS A 197 -5.51 1.61 -20.87
CA HIS A 197 -5.54 0.49 -21.81
C HIS A 197 -4.36 -0.44 -21.58
#